data_AF-A0A4Q3SVR2-F1
#
_entry.id   AF-A0A4Q3SVR2-F1
#
_cell.length_a   1.000
_cell.length_b   1.000
_cell.length_c   1.000
_cell.angle_alpha   90.00
_cell.angle_beta   90.00
_cell.angle_gamma   90.00
#
_symmetry.space_group_name_H-M   'P 1'
#
loop_
_entity.id
_entity.type
_entity.pdbx_description
1 polymer ?
#
loop_
_entity_poly.entity_id
_entity_poly.type
_entity_poly.pdbx_seq_one_letter_code
_entity_poly.pdbx_strand_id
1 'polypeptide(L)'
;MLPFRLKQITGLPAVVPAGQGGLLDVAIDPQFTTNRMVYWDYSEQTETGTLLAIAKGKVSPDETKINNIQVIYRATPAYKGSLQFGSRIVFDKNGNLFVTTGERSGMDIRMQAQDLKSALGKVIHITKAGKPVPGGPFAKTPARSLSGQFCCAFYRIA
;
A
#
# COMPACT_ATOMS: atom_id res chain seq x y z
N MET A 1 10.62 30.32 -21.49
CA MET A 1 10.07 29.02 -21.04
C MET A 1 11.26 28.13 -20.71
N LEU A 2 11.56 27.90 -19.42
CA LEU A 2 12.69 27.03 -19.04
C LEU A 2 12.26 25.57 -19.27
N PRO A 3 13.09 24.72 -19.90
CA PRO A 3 12.76 23.32 -20.09
C PRO A 3 12.67 22.63 -18.71
N PHE A 4 11.57 21.95 -18.44
CA PHE A 4 11.47 21.07 -17.29
C PHE A 4 12.53 19.97 -17.42
N ARG A 5 13.58 20.00 -16.60
CA ARG A 5 14.51 18.88 -16.49
C ARG A 5 13.85 17.78 -15.68
N LEU A 6 13.49 16.68 -16.34
CA LEU A 6 13.11 15.45 -15.65
C LEU A 6 14.33 14.95 -14.85
N LYS A 7 14.15 14.77 -13.55
CA LYS A 7 15.12 14.10 -12.68
C LYS A 7 14.63 12.69 -12.44
N GLN A 8 15.50 11.71 -12.67
CA GLN A 8 15.25 10.34 -12.26
C GLN A 8 15.52 10.22 -10.76
N ILE A 9 14.53 9.70 -10.02
CA ILE A 9 14.69 9.34 -8.60
C ILE A 9 15.02 7.85 -8.52
N THR A 10 16.11 7.52 -7.85
CA THR A 10 16.62 6.15 -7.69
C THR A 10 16.41 5.62 -6.27
N GLY A 11 16.74 4.34 -6.03
CA GLY A 11 16.72 3.72 -4.70
C GLY A 11 15.43 2.99 -4.34
N LEU A 12 14.37 3.11 -5.15
CA LEU A 12 13.12 2.36 -4.97
C LEU A 12 13.36 0.83 -5.03
N PRO A 13 12.52 0.03 -4.34
CA PRO A 13 12.61 -1.43 -4.40
C PRO A 13 12.33 -1.96 -5.80
N ALA A 14 12.79 -3.18 -6.08
CA ALA A 14 12.39 -3.90 -7.29
C ALA A 14 10.86 -4.10 -7.31
N VAL A 15 10.28 -3.96 -8.50
CA VAL A 15 8.84 -4.13 -8.75
C VAL A 15 8.63 -5.26 -9.74
N VAL A 16 7.41 -5.80 -9.79
CA VAL A 16 7.01 -6.77 -10.83
C VAL A 16 6.12 -6.07 -11.86
N PRO A 17 6.66 -5.57 -12.98
CA PRO A 17 5.91 -4.82 -13.98
C PRO A 17 5.20 -5.77 -14.95
N ALA A 18 4.13 -6.41 -14.51
CA ALA A 18 3.33 -7.32 -15.31
C ALA A 18 1.83 -7.02 -15.15
N GLY A 19 1.08 -7.03 -16.25
CA GLY A 19 -0.35 -6.72 -16.24
C GLY A 19 -0.61 -5.33 -15.68
N GLN A 20 -1.29 -5.26 -14.54
CA GLN A 20 -1.60 -4.04 -13.79
C GLN A 20 -0.60 -3.78 -12.64
N GLY A 21 0.46 -4.58 -12.52
CA GLY A 21 1.51 -4.41 -11.52
C GLY A 21 2.64 -3.50 -12.01
N GLY A 22 3.38 -2.95 -11.07
CA GLY A 22 4.56 -2.11 -11.28
C GLY A 22 4.82 -1.23 -10.07
N LEU A 23 5.45 -0.08 -10.30
CA LEU A 23 5.30 1.07 -9.40
C LEU A 23 3.93 1.70 -9.69
N LEU A 24 3.16 1.97 -8.65
CA LEU A 24 1.77 2.34 -8.80
C LEU A 24 1.54 3.77 -8.24
N ASP A 25 0.82 3.96 -7.14
CA ASP A 25 0.52 5.30 -6.61
C ASP A 25 1.71 5.88 -5.83
N VAL A 26 1.76 7.20 -5.74
CA VAL A 26 2.69 7.96 -4.91
C VAL A 26 1.96 9.11 -4.21
N ALA A 27 2.11 9.17 -2.89
CA ALA A 27 1.54 10.21 -2.06
C ALA A 27 2.64 10.99 -1.33
N ILE A 28 2.57 12.31 -1.40
CA ILE A 28 3.46 13.23 -0.70
C ILE A 28 2.91 13.45 0.72
N ASP A 29 3.76 13.33 1.74
CA ASP A 29 3.36 13.61 3.12
C ASP A 29 2.88 15.08 3.25
N PRO A 30 1.77 15.37 3.94
CA PRO A 30 1.32 16.75 4.15
C PRO A 30 2.38 17.67 4.79
N GLN A 31 3.37 17.09 5.47
CA GLN A 31 4.51 17.79 6.08
C GLN A 31 5.79 17.70 5.23
N PHE A 32 5.69 17.46 3.92
CA PHE A 32 6.84 17.23 3.03
C PHE A 32 7.89 18.34 3.07
N THR A 33 7.46 19.60 3.22
CA THR A 33 8.38 20.75 3.31
C THR A 33 9.37 20.65 4.46
N THR A 34 9.04 19.90 5.52
CA THR A 34 9.93 19.68 6.67
C THR A 34 10.52 18.27 6.71
N ASN A 35 9.74 17.25 6.36
CA ASN A 35 10.16 15.85 6.52
C ASN A 35 10.65 15.18 5.23
N ARG A 36 10.30 15.72 4.06
CA ARG A 36 10.56 15.18 2.71
C ARG A 36 10.11 13.73 2.50
N MET A 37 9.07 13.29 3.22
CA MET A 37 8.58 11.92 3.15
C MET A 37 7.61 11.72 2.00
N VAL A 38 7.78 10.61 1.28
CA VAL A 38 6.82 10.10 0.30
C VAL A 38 6.45 8.67 0.63
N TYR A 39 5.25 8.28 0.19
CA TYR A 39 4.67 6.96 0.34
C TYR A 39 4.30 6.47 -1.05
N TRP A 40 4.50 5.20 -1.34
CA TRP A 40 4.12 4.63 -2.62
C TRP A 40 3.62 3.20 -2.43
N ASP A 41 2.84 2.74 -3.40
CA ASP A 41 2.49 1.34 -3.51
C ASP A 41 3.08 0.71 -4.77
N TYR A 42 3.37 -0.58 -4.68
CA TYR A 42 4.03 -1.33 -5.75
C TYR A 42 3.71 -2.82 -5.70
N SER A 43 3.87 -3.50 -6.83
CA SER A 43 3.81 -4.95 -6.92
C SER A 43 5.12 -5.56 -6.39
N GLU A 44 5.05 -6.20 -5.23
CA GLU A 44 6.20 -6.86 -4.61
C GLU A 44 6.20 -8.35 -4.96
N GLN A 45 7.38 -8.88 -5.32
CA GLN A 45 7.59 -10.32 -5.49
C GLN A 45 7.74 -11.00 -4.12
N THR A 46 7.08 -12.13 -3.95
CA THR A 46 7.21 -13.02 -2.78
C THR A 46 7.50 -14.45 -3.24
N GLU A 47 7.77 -15.37 -2.32
CA GLU A 47 7.97 -16.79 -2.64
C GLU A 47 6.72 -17.45 -3.27
N THR A 48 5.52 -16.98 -2.92
CA THR A 48 4.25 -17.61 -3.31
C THR A 48 3.50 -16.87 -4.42
N GLY A 49 4.03 -15.74 -4.90
CA GLY A 49 3.41 -14.92 -5.94
C GLY A 49 3.72 -13.45 -5.77
N THR A 50 2.82 -12.57 -6.20
CA THR A 50 2.93 -11.12 -6.02
C THR A 50 1.81 -10.57 -5.14
N LEU A 51 2.08 -9.46 -4.45
CA LEU A 51 1.11 -8.71 -3.66
C LEU A 51 1.30 -7.19 -3.84
N LEU A 52 0.33 -6.40 -3.38
CA LEU A 52 0.48 -4.96 -3.22
C LEU A 52 1.23 -4.66 -1.91
N ALA A 53 2.38 -4.00 -1.99
CA ALA A 53 3.11 -3.49 -0.84
C ALA A 53 3.02 -1.97 -0.80
N ILE A 54 2.95 -1.41 0.41
CA ILE A 54 3.03 0.04 0.66
C ILE A 54 4.33 0.31 1.39
N ALA A 55 5.13 1.20 0.82
CA ALA A 55 6.39 1.63 1.39
C ALA A 55 6.44 3.14 1.55
N LYS A 56 7.42 3.59 2.34
CA LYS A 56 7.72 5.00 2.53
C LYS A 56 9.22 5.23 2.56
N GLY A 57 9.63 6.46 2.32
CA GLY A 57 11.02 6.88 2.35
C GLY A 57 11.15 8.39 2.21
N LYS A 58 12.38 8.88 2.39
CA LYS A 58 12.70 10.30 2.36
C LYS A 58 13.37 10.67 1.04
N VAL A 59 12.83 11.66 0.33
CA VAL A 59 13.45 12.20 -0.89
C VAL A 59 14.72 12.96 -0.51
N SER A 60 15.84 12.65 -1.17
CA SER A 60 17.11 13.36 -0.98
C SER A 60 16.98 14.86 -1.28
N PRO A 61 17.79 15.74 -0.66
CA PRO A 61 17.70 17.19 -0.88
C PRO A 61 17.79 17.63 -2.34
N ASP A 62 18.57 16.90 -3.15
CA ASP A 62 18.77 17.12 -4.59
C ASP A 62 17.71 16.47 -5.49
N GLU A 63 16.79 15.68 -4.92
CA GLU A 63 15.68 15.00 -5.60
C GLU A 63 16.12 13.95 -6.61
N THR A 64 17.13 13.16 -6.27
CA THR A 64 17.70 12.11 -7.14
C THR A 64 17.59 10.71 -6.53
N LYS A 65 17.23 10.60 -5.25
CA LYS A 65 17.17 9.32 -4.53
C LYS A 65 16.12 9.29 -3.43
N ILE A 66 15.54 8.12 -3.17
CA ILE A 66 14.81 7.82 -1.93
C ILE A 66 15.73 7.15 -0.92
N ASN A 67 15.77 7.67 0.29
CA ASN A 67 16.53 7.15 1.43
C ASN A 67 15.61 6.54 2.48
N ASN A 68 16.16 5.68 3.34
CA ASN A 68 15.48 5.11 4.51
C ASN A 68 14.14 4.42 4.18
N ILE A 69 14.18 3.58 3.14
CA ILE A 69 12.98 2.89 2.67
C ILE A 69 12.50 1.89 3.70
N GLN A 70 11.20 1.93 3.97
CA GLN A 70 10.52 1.00 4.86
C GLN A 70 9.22 0.54 4.22
N VAL A 71 9.05 -0.78 4.08
CA VAL A 71 7.75 -1.38 3.74
C VAL A 71 6.89 -1.40 4.99
N ILE A 72 5.78 -0.66 4.98
CA ILE A 72 4.90 -0.49 6.14
C ILE A 72 3.66 -1.38 6.09
N TYR A 73 3.26 -1.85 4.91
CA TYR A 73 2.11 -2.75 4.78
C TYR A 73 2.28 -3.67 3.57
N ARG A 74 1.75 -4.89 3.68
CA ARG A 74 1.66 -5.88 2.60
C ARG A 74 0.25 -6.45 2.58
N ALA A 75 -0.42 -6.36 1.43
CA ALA A 75 -1.76 -6.89 1.25
C ALA A 75 -1.70 -8.41 1.06
N THR A 76 -1.75 -9.16 2.15
CA THR A 76 -1.71 -10.63 2.13
C THR A 76 -3.12 -11.24 1.98
N PRO A 77 -3.22 -12.44 1.37
CA PRO A 77 -2.13 -13.28 0.84
C PRO A 77 -1.59 -12.80 -0.52
N ALA A 78 -0.37 -13.24 -0.85
CA ALA A 78 0.16 -13.12 -2.21
C ALA A 78 -0.56 -14.06 -3.18
N TYR A 79 -0.50 -13.75 -4.48
CA TYR A 79 -1.17 -14.51 -5.51
C TYR A 79 -0.36 -14.60 -6.80
N LYS A 80 -0.46 -15.73 -7.50
CA LYS A 80 0.12 -15.95 -8.83
C LYS A 80 -0.78 -15.35 -9.91
N GLY A 81 -0.84 -14.02 -9.95
CA GLY A 81 -1.58 -13.26 -10.95
C GLY A 81 -1.05 -11.83 -11.07
N SER A 82 -1.42 -11.15 -12.15
CA SER A 82 -0.90 -9.82 -12.50
C SER A 82 -2.00 -8.75 -12.59
N LEU A 83 -3.21 -9.04 -12.12
CA LEU A 83 -4.37 -8.15 -12.19
C LEU A 83 -4.82 -7.70 -10.81
N GLN A 84 -5.55 -6.57 -10.78
CA GLN A 84 -6.22 -6.00 -9.62
C GLN A 84 -5.34 -5.95 -8.36
N PHE A 85 -4.23 -5.21 -8.42
CA PHE A 85 -3.46 -4.88 -7.22
C PHE A 85 -4.18 -3.87 -6.32
N GLY A 86 -5.10 -3.08 -6.89
CA GLY A 86 -5.73 -1.94 -6.22
C GLY A 86 -5.00 -0.66 -6.61
N SER A 87 -4.39 -0.01 -5.62
CA SER A 87 -3.61 1.22 -5.73
C SER A 87 -4.41 2.51 -5.58
N ARG A 88 -4.22 3.11 -4.42
CA ARG A 88 -4.53 4.49 -4.06
C ARG A 88 -4.06 4.71 -2.62
N ILE A 89 -3.32 5.78 -2.37
CA ILE A 89 -2.89 6.22 -1.04
C ILE A 89 -3.44 7.62 -0.80
N VAL A 90 -4.22 7.81 0.27
CA VAL A 90 -4.78 9.11 0.65
C VAL A 90 -4.53 9.37 2.13
N PHE A 91 -4.04 10.57 2.46
CA PHE A 91 -3.95 11.01 3.84
C PHE A 91 -5.32 11.39 4.40
N ASP A 92 -5.65 10.90 5.59
CA ASP A 92 -6.79 11.40 6.35
C ASP A 92 -6.47 12.75 7.02
N LYS A 93 -7.48 13.36 7.63
CA LYS A 93 -7.34 14.66 8.32
C LYS A 93 -6.40 14.63 9.53
N ASN A 94 -6.10 13.44 10.05
CA ASN A 94 -5.23 13.22 11.20
C ASN A 94 -3.80 12.79 10.78
N GLY A 95 -3.52 12.72 9.48
CA GLY A 95 -2.23 12.32 8.93
C GLY A 95 -2.00 10.80 8.86
N ASN A 96 -3.02 9.97 9.06
CA ASN A 96 -2.96 8.53 8.74
C ASN A 96 -3.26 8.30 7.26
N LEU A 97 -3.19 7.04 6.83
CA LEU A 97 -3.32 6.63 5.43
C LEU A 97 -4.55 5.76 5.25
N PHE A 98 -5.39 6.11 4.28
CA PHE A 98 -6.24 5.16 3.59
C PHE A 98 -5.47 4.58 2.41
N VAL A 99 -5.48 3.25 2.27
CA VAL A 99 -4.90 2.55 1.12
C VAL A 99 -5.91 1.57 0.53
N THR A 100 -5.94 1.41 -0.79
CA THR A 100 -6.89 0.48 -1.45
C THR A 100 -6.18 -0.73 -2.05
N THR A 101 -6.77 -1.91 -1.85
CA THR A 101 -6.26 -3.19 -2.38
C THR A 101 -7.30 -3.82 -3.30
N GLY A 102 -6.86 -4.41 -4.41
CA GLY A 102 -7.72 -5.15 -5.33
C GLY A 102 -7.92 -6.60 -4.90
N GLU A 103 -8.86 -7.31 -5.53
CA GLU A 103 -9.19 -8.71 -5.17
C GLU A 103 -8.39 -9.78 -5.93
N ARG A 104 -7.57 -9.35 -6.90
CA ARG A 104 -6.67 -10.14 -7.78
C ARG A 104 -7.29 -10.75 -9.04
N SER A 105 -8.58 -10.61 -9.26
CA SER A 105 -9.35 -11.04 -10.45
C SER A 105 -9.41 -12.55 -10.70
N GLY A 106 -8.74 -13.38 -9.89
CA GLY A 106 -8.70 -14.82 -10.06
C GLY A 106 -9.96 -15.49 -9.54
N MET A 107 -10.55 -16.43 -10.29
CA MET A 107 -11.78 -17.12 -9.88
C MET A 107 -11.63 -17.88 -8.55
N ASP A 108 -10.42 -18.36 -8.26
CA ASP A 108 -10.04 -19.12 -7.07
C ASP A 108 -9.77 -18.23 -5.84
N ILE A 109 -9.48 -16.94 -6.02
CA ILE A 109 -9.07 -16.04 -4.93
C ILE A 109 -9.98 -14.84 -4.69
N ARG A 110 -10.72 -14.37 -5.71
CA ARG A 110 -11.53 -13.15 -5.65
C ARG A 110 -12.52 -13.10 -4.48
N MET A 111 -13.01 -14.27 -4.06
CA MET A 111 -13.93 -14.38 -2.92
C MET A 111 -13.31 -13.97 -1.58
N GLN A 112 -11.97 -13.91 -1.48
CA GLN A 112 -11.28 -13.36 -0.32
C GLN A 112 -11.58 -11.87 -0.07
N ALA A 113 -12.12 -11.15 -1.07
CA ALA A 113 -12.69 -9.82 -0.85
C ALA A 113 -13.75 -9.81 0.27
N GLN A 114 -14.43 -10.95 0.48
CA GLN A 114 -15.47 -11.12 1.51
C GLN A 114 -14.92 -11.63 2.85
N ASP A 115 -13.68 -12.10 2.88
CA ASP A 115 -13.03 -12.58 4.10
C ASP A 115 -12.37 -11.42 4.85
N LEU A 116 -12.74 -11.25 6.12
CA LEU A 116 -12.14 -10.25 7.03
C LEU A 116 -10.70 -10.59 7.41
N LYS A 117 -10.25 -11.83 7.19
CA LYS A 117 -8.88 -12.28 7.41
C LYS A 117 -7.94 -12.00 6.24
N SER A 118 -8.48 -11.47 5.14
CA SER A 118 -7.73 -11.17 3.92
C SER A 118 -7.65 -9.66 3.69
N ALA A 119 -6.51 -9.21 3.15
CA ALA A 119 -6.30 -7.82 2.78
C ALA A 119 -6.76 -7.56 1.34
N LEU A 120 -7.30 -8.55 0.64
CA LEU A 120 -7.72 -8.42 -0.74
C LEU A 120 -9.08 -7.72 -0.83
N GLY A 121 -9.23 -6.82 -1.81
CA GLY A 121 -10.49 -6.10 -2.09
C GLY A 121 -10.96 -5.19 -0.94
N LYS A 122 -10.05 -4.44 -0.30
CA LYS A 122 -10.35 -3.62 0.88
C LYS A 122 -9.95 -2.16 0.69
N VAL A 123 -10.61 -1.28 1.44
CA VAL A 123 -10.02 0.01 1.84
C VAL A 123 -9.43 -0.16 3.24
N ILE A 124 -8.16 0.18 3.44
CA ILE A 124 -7.38 -0.13 4.64
C ILE A 124 -6.96 1.18 5.30
N HIS A 125 -7.29 1.38 6.57
CA HIS A 125 -6.91 2.57 7.35
C HIS A 125 -5.75 2.29 8.32
N ILE A 126 -4.56 2.80 8.01
CA ILE A 126 -3.31 2.56 8.74
C ILE A 126 -2.58 3.84 9.09
N THR A 127 -1.84 3.84 10.19
CA THR A 127 -0.89 4.91 10.55
C THR A 127 0.28 4.98 9.57
N LYS A 128 1.07 6.07 9.60
CA LYS A 128 2.34 6.21 8.87
C LYS A 128 3.40 5.14 9.23
N ALA A 129 3.16 4.34 10.27
CA ALA A 129 3.99 3.22 10.70
C ALA A 129 3.41 1.85 10.27
N GLY A 130 2.31 1.84 9.51
CA GLY A 130 1.67 0.61 9.02
C GLY A 130 0.81 -0.12 10.05
N LYS A 131 0.60 0.45 11.23
CA LYS A 131 -0.30 -0.10 12.25
C LYS A 131 -1.75 0.29 11.98
N PRO A 132 -2.74 -0.55 12.34
CA PRO A 132 -4.13 -0.15 12.29
C PRO A 132 -4.40 1.14 13.05
N VAL A 133 -5.24 2.00 12.50
CA VAL A 133 -5.75 3.16 13.25
C VAL A 133 -6.72 2.67 14.33
N PRO A 134 -6.59 3.10 15.60
CA PRO A 134 -7.50 2.69 16.67
C PRO A 134 -8.96 3.06 16.38
N GLY A 135 -9.90 2.26 16.90
CA GLY A 135 -11.33 2.54 16.77
C GLY A 135 -11.94 2.19 15.40
N GLY A 136 -11.19 1.47 14.54
CA GLY A 136 -11.74 0.92 13.30
C GLY A 136 -12.94 -0.02 13.54
N PRO A 137 -13.78 -0.26 12.52
CA PRO A 137 -15.05 -0.98 12.63
C PRO A 137 -14.89 -2.43 13.12
N PHE A 138 -13.70 -3.00 12.93
CA PHE A 138 -13.38 -4.37 13.33
C PHE A 138 -12.42 -4.47 14.52
N ALA A 139 -12.16 -3.36 15.23
CA ALA A 139 -11.22 -3.31 16.35
C ALA A 139 -11.61 -4.18 17.55
N LYS A 140 -12.90 -4.48 17.70
CA LYS A 140 -13.45 -5.30 18.80
C LYS A 140 -13.80 -6.72 18.37
N THR A 141 -13.49 -7.10 17.13
CA THR A 141 -13.73 -8.46 16.65
C THR A 141 -12.69 -9.40 17.27
N PRO A 142 -13.08 -10.46 18.01
CA PRO A 142 -12.15 -11.30 18.75
C PRO A 142 -11.01 -11.86 17.89
N ALA A 143 -9.78 -11.77 18.42
CA ALA A 143 -8.52 -12.11 17.73
C ALA A 143 -8.30 -13.61 17.42
N ARG A 144 -9.30 -14.51 17.62
CA ARG A 144 -9.19 -15.94 17.26
C ARG A 144 -9.18 -16.18 15.74
N SER A 145 -8.87 -15.14 14.98
CA SER A 145 -9.27 -14.93 13.60
C SER A 145 -8.33 -13.97 12.86
N LEU A 146 -7.55 -13.10 13.52
CA LEU A 146 -6.91 -11.95 12.86
C LEU A 146 -5.48 -11.73 13.36
N SER A 147 -4.47 -11.93 12.51
CA SER A 147 -3.13 -11.39 12.75
C SER A 147 -3.19 -9.86 12.65
N GLY A 148 -2.39 -9.14 13.44
CA GLY A 148 -2.52 -7.69 13.72
C GLY A 148 -2.43 -6.68 12.55
N GLN A 149 -2.66 -7.10 11.30
CA GLN A 149 -2.76 -6.28 10.09
C GLN A 149 -4.22 -5.93 9.70
N PHE A 150 -5.23 -6.61 10.26
CA PHE A 150 -6.57 -6.66 9.65
C PHE A 150 -7.68 -5.84 10.32
N CYS A 151 -7.41 -5.11 11.40
CA CYS A 151 -8.39 -4.16 11.98
C CYS A 151 -8.75 -3.00 11.03
N CYS A 152 -8.06 -2.89 9.89
CA CYS A 152 -8.06 -1.72 9.02
C CYS A 152 -9.13 -1.73 7.92
N ALA A 153 -9.84 -2.85 7.68
CA ALA A 153 -10.79 -2.94 6.58
C ALA A 153 -11.99 -2.01 6.81
N PHE A 154 -12.15 -1.02 5.95
CA PHE A 154 -13.35 -0.25 5.77
C PHE A 154 -14.01 -0.70 4.46
N TYR A 155 -15.25 -1.14 4.57
CA TYR A 155 -16.19 -1.53 3.51
C TYR A 155 -15.83 -2.78 2.70
N ARG A 156 -16.79 -3.73 2.74
CA ARG A 156 -17.03 -4.71 1.69
C ARG A 156 -17.38 -3.93 0.43
N ILE A 157 -16.50 -3.91 -0.57
CA ILE A 157 -16.90 -3.50 -1.92
C ILE A 157 -17.78 -4.66 -2.42
N ALA A 158 -19.06 -4.35 -2.65
CA ALA A 158 -20.09 -5.29 -3.10
C ALA A 158 -19.82 -5.75 -4.52
#